data_AF-A0A3M1SLI1-F1
#
_entry.id   AF-A0A3M1SLI1-F1
#
_cell.length_a   1.000
_cell.length_b   1.000
_cell.length_c   1.000
_cell.angle_alpha   90.00
_cell.angle_beta   90.00
_cell.angle_gamma   90.00
#
_symmetry.space_group_name_H-M   'P 1'
#
loop_
_entity.id
_entity.type
_entity.pdbx_description
1 polymer ?
#
loop_
_entity_poly.entity_id
_entity_poly.type
_entity_poly.pdbx_seq_one_letter_code
_entity_poly.pdbx_strand_id
1 'polypeptide(L)'
;MGMSQVIQNNPTADDDEMPVVATIVCPTCSGIVEADDKFCPYCGAPQAAPQKPEQPSAPPDRHFRCKNCGAEVAVDRSQRSYVCPFCDSTYVVEFSPELTGRQQPEFVIGFAVTPEKAREIFERWLNENRWFRPADLKAAALSEKLRGIYIPFWSFSMLARSTWQAMIGEYWYRTETYTTTENGKTVTKTRRVRETEWWPLAGRHHQFHNGYLISGSRGLPQELADRITPFHLAGMRRYEPYFLAGWACEEYTINREQAEAISRQVFEQWERNEVAAF
;
A
#
# COMPACT_ATOMS: atom_id res chain seq x y z
N MET A 1 -16.70 47.01 -80.71
CA MET A 1 -17.82 46.49 -79.90
C MET A 1 -17.24 45.66 -78.77
N GLY A 2 -16.95 46.29 -77.63
CA GLY A 2 -16.47 45.59 -76.43
C GLY A 2 -17.61 45.50 -75.44
N MET A 3 -18.05 44.29 -75.09
CA MET A 3 -19.06 44.05 -74.07
C MET A 3 -18.42 44.20 -72.69
N SER A 4 -18.77 45.26 -71.96
CA SER A 4 -18.53 45.35 -70.51
C SER A 4 -19.45 44.35 -69.80
N GLN A 5 -18.89 43.28 -69.27
CA GLN A 5 -19.56 42.51 -68.22
C GLN A 5 -19.38 43.25 -66.90
N VAL A 6 -20.49 43.79 -66.38
CA VAL A 6 -20.58 44.25 -65.00
C VAL A 6 -20.60 43.00 -64.13
N ILE A 7 -19.51 42.75 -63.42
CA ILE A 7 -19.47 41.72 -62.38
C ILE A 7 -20.28 42.27 -61.19
N GLN A 8 -21.51 41.80 -61.02
CA GLN A 8 -22.29 42.02 -59.80
C GLN A 8 -21.64 41.21 -58.68
N ASN A 9 -20.75 41.85 -57.91
CA ASN A 9 -20.32 41.33 -56.61
C ASN A 9 -21.44 41.56 -55.60
N ASN A 10 -22.39 40.62 -55.55
CA ASN A 10 -23.28 40.50 -54.39
C ASN A 10 -22.56 39.57 -53.40
N PRO A 11 -21.97 40.06 -52.30
CA PRO A 11 -21.43 39.17 -51.29
C PRO A 11 -22.61 38.40 -50.68
N THR A 12 -22.69 37.11 -50.98
CA THR A 12 -23.47 36.17 -50.20
C THR A 12 -22.75 36.05 -48.86
N ALA A 13 -23.20 36.81 -47.86
CA ALA A 13 -22.95 36.42 -46.49
C ALA A 13 -23.72 35.12 -46.30
N ASP A 14 -23.01 34.00 -46.17
CA ASP A 14 -23.63 32.78 -45.67
C ASP A 14 -24.25 33.14 -44.31
N ASP A 15 -25.54 32.85 -44.15
CA ASP A 15 -26.28 32.98 -42.89
C ASP A 15 -25.79 31.90 -41.89
N ASP A 16 -24.48 31.85 -41.66
CA ASP A 16 -23.91 31.11 -40.54
C ASP A 16 -24.39 31.81 -39.27
N GLU A 17 -25.13 31.08 -38.44
CA GLU A 17 -25.54 31.52 -37.10
C GLU A 17 -24.34 32.18 -36.40
N MET A 18 -24.42 33.49 -36.18
CA MET A 18 -23.35 34.23 -35.52
C MET A 18 -23.08 33.58 -34.16
N PRO A 19 -21.81 33.28 -33.82
CA PRO A 19 -21.49 32.66 -32.55
C PRO A 19 -22.03 33.52 -31.42
N VAL A 20 -22.85 32.91 -30.55
CA VAL A 20 -23.37 33.59 -29.36
C VAL A 20 -22.22 33.72 -28.38
N VAL A 21 -21.54 34.86 -28.41
CA VAL A 21 -20.45 35.16 -27.47
C VAL A 21 -21.05 35.56 -26.13
N ALA A 22 -20.66 34.87 -25.06
CA ALA A 22 -21.07 35.22 -23.71
C ALA A 22 -20.46 36.57 -23.34
N THR A 23 -21.27 37.49 -22.81
CA THR A 23 -20.84 38.82 -22.37
C THR A 23 -21.06 39.03 -20.89
N ILE A 24 -20.19 39.84 -20.28
CA ILE A 24 -20.22 40.24 -18.87
C ILE A 24 -20.15 41.76 -18.76
N VAL A 25 -20.58 42.31 -17.62
CA VAL A 25 -20.48 43.75 -17.34
C VAL A 25 -19.19 44.03 -16.58
N CYS A 26 -18.35 44.90 -17.12
CA CYS A 26 -17.12 45.32 -16.45
C CYS A 26 -17.44 45.96 -15.09
N PRO A 27 -16.89 45.48 -13.96
CA PRO A 27 -17.22 46.01 -12.65
C PRO A 27 -16.65 47.42 -12.41
N THR A 28 -15.71 47.88 -13.24
CA THR A 28 -15.04 49.17 -13.09
C THR A 28 -15.73 50.29 -13.87
N CYS A 29 -16.13 50.03 -15.12
CA CYS A 29 -16.69 51.08 -16.00
C CYS A 29 -18.07 50.73 -16.56
N SER A 30 -18.63 49.58 -16.19
CA SER A 30 -19.94 49.09 -16.64
C SER A 30 -20.06 48.86 -18.16
N GLY A 31 -18.95 48.84 -18.89
CA GLY A 31 -18.92 48.45 -20.31
C GLY A 31 -19.24 46.96 -20.48
N ILE A 32 -19.86 46.59 -21.60
CA ILE A 32 -20.12 45.19 -21.96
C ILE A 32 -18.84 44.60 -22.53
N VAL A 33 -18.35 43.52 -21.94
CA VAL A 33 -17.08 42.87 -22.30
C VAL A 33 -17.35 41.41 -22.64
N GLU A 34 -16.58 40.83 -23.55
CA GLU A 34 -16.66 39.39 -23.81
C GLU A 34 -16.16 38.61 -22.58
N ALA A 35 -16.82 37.52 -22.23
CA ALA A 35 -16.54 36.79 -20.98
C ALA A 35 -15.11 36.22 -20.93
N ASP A 36 -14.47 35.99 -22.08
CA ASP A 36 -13.13 35.43 -22.19
C ASP A 36 -12.02 36.51 -22.24
N ASP A 37 -12.38 37.79 -22.32
CA ASP A 37 -11.42 38.89 -22.37
C ASP A 37 -10.73 39.09 -21.02
N LYS A 38 -9.39 39.13 -21.03
CA LYS A 38 -8.58 39.34 -19.81
C LYS A 38 -8.63 40.79 -19.30
N PHE A 39 -8.95 41.74 -20.18
CA PHE A 39 -8.98 43.17 -19.87
C PHE A 39 -10.17 43.82 -20.56
N CYS A 40 -10.81 44.78 -19.87
CA CYS A 40 -11.89 45.56 -20.47
C CYS A 40 -11.33 46.45 -21.60
N PRO A 41 -11.86 46.36 -22.84
CA PRO A 41 -11.37 47.16 -23.95
C PRO A 41 -11.66 48.66 -23.80
N TYR A 42 -12.62 49.03 -22.95
CA TYR A 42 -13.01 50.42 -22.73
C TYR A 42 -12.15 51.14 -21.69
N CYS A 43 -11.69 50.45 -20.65
CA CYS A 43 -11.00 51.09 -19.52
C CYS A 43 -9.70 50.41 -19.08
N GLY A 44 -9.36 49.26 -19.68
CA GLY A 44 -8.14 48.49 -19.37
C GLY A 44 -8.19 47.73 -18.04
N ALA A 45 -9.31 47.76 -17.31
CA ALA A 45 -9.42 47.04 -16.04
C ALA A 45 -9.35 45.51 -16.25
N PRO A 46 -8.55 44.78 -15.46
CA PRO A 46 -8.47 43.33 -15.55
C PRO A 46 -9.82 42.69 -15.23
N GLN A 47 -10.25 41.71 -16.03
CA GLN A 47 -11.46 40.92 -15.78
C GLN A 47 -11.08 39.61 -15.08
N ALA A 48 -11.97 39.10 -14.23
CA ALA A 48 -11.79 37.80 -13.63
C ALA A 48 -11.94 36.73 -14.73
N ALA A 49 -10.95 35.86 -14.89
CA ALA A 49 -11.01 34.78 -15.86
C ALA A 49 -12.23 33.88 -15.57
N PRO A 50 -12.97 33.40 -16.59
CA PRO A 50 -14.08 32.49 -16.37
C PRO A 50 -13.57 31.22 -15.69
N GLN A 51 -14.18 30.87 -14.55
CA GLN A 51 -13.88 29.64 -13.85
C GLN A 51 -14.46 28.47 -14.66
N LYS A 52 -13.60 27.79 -15.42
CA LYS A 52 -13.95 26.51 -16.04
C LYS A 52 -14.31 25.54 -14.91
N PRO A 53 -15.47 24.84 -14.95
CA PRO A 53 -15.79 23.85 -13.92
C PRO A 53 -14.64 22.84 -13.84
N GLU A 54 -14.09 22.74 -12.64
CA GLU A 54 -12.90 21.97 -12.32
C GLU A 54 -13.24 20.48 -12.49
N GLN A 55 -12.94 19.95 -13.68
CA GLN A 55 -12.84 18.50 -13.84
C GLN A 55 -11.75 18.02 -12.87
N PRO A 56 -11.95 16.90 -12.14
CA PRO A 56 -10.88 16.34 -11.34
C PRO A 56 -9.76 15.95 -12.30
N SER A 57 -8.75 16.80 -12.40
CA SER A 57 -7.54 16.50 -13.14
C SER A 57 -6.90 15.31 -12.45
N ALA A 58 -6.58 14.28 -13.24
CA ALA A 58 -5.66 13.25 -12.78
C ALA A 58 -4.46 13.97 -12.15
N PRO A 59 -4.07 13.60 -10.93
CA PRO A 59 -3.16 14.44 -10.17
C PRO A 59 -1.82 14.42 -10.92
N PRO A 60 -1.15 15.58 -11.09
CA PRO A 60 -0.12 15.76 -12.11
C PRO A 60 0.93 14.66 -12.04
N ASP A 61 1.21 14.01 -13.18
CA ASP A 61 2.37 13.15 -13.33
C ASP A 61 3.58 13.99 -12.91
N ARG A 62 4.27 13.54 -11.86
CA ARG A 62 5.37 14.32 -11.32
C ARG A 62 6.57 14.05 -12.20
N HIS A 63 7.39 15.06 -12.44
CA HIS A 63 8.64 14.90 -13.15
C HIS A 63 9.81 15.10 -12.19
N PHE A 64 10.91 14.38 -12.38
CA PHE A 64 12.18 14.73 -11.75
C PHE A 64 13.18 15.19 -12.81
N ARG A 65 14.01 16.18 -12.44
CA ARG A 65 15.12 16.61 -13.29
C ARG A 65 16.38 15.86 -12.91
N CYS A 66 16.91 15.07 -13.84
CA CYS A 66 18.15 14.34 -13.70
C CYS A 66 19.33 15.31 -13.54
N LYS A 67 20.01 15.28 -12.39
CA LYS A 67 21.21 16.10 -12.11
C LYS A 67 22.44 15.75 -12.99
N ASN A 68 22.45 14.57 -13.62
CA ASN A 68 23.58 14.06 -14.41
C ASN A 68 23.48 14.51 -15.88
N CYS A 69 22.39 14.16 -16.58
CA CYS A 69 22.18 14.55 -17.99
C CYS A 69 21.23 15.73 -18.22
N GLY A 70 20.54 16.22 -17.18
CA GLY A 70 19.60 17.34 -17.28
C GLY A 70 18.19 16.98 -17.76
N ALA A 71 17.93 15.73 -18.15
CA ALA A 71 16.62 15.28 -18.64
C ALA A 71 15.53 15.40 -17.57
N GLU A 72 14.33 15.78 -17.99
CA GLU A 72 13.12 15.78 -17.15
C GLU A 72 12.33 14.50 -17.43
N VAL A 73 12.13 13.67 -16.41
CA VAL A 73 11.59 12.32 -16.53
C VAL A 73 10.30 12.22 -15.73
N ALA A 74 9.21 11.80 -16.38
CA ALA A 74 7.94 11.52 -15.72
C ALA A 74 8.08 10.34 -14.75
N VAL A 75 7.41 10.43 -13.60
CA VAL A 75 7.50 9.43 -12.54
C VAL A 75 6.15 8.86 -12.13
N ASP A 76 6.14 7.57 -11.83
CA ASP A 76 5.00 6.86 -11.29
C ASP A 76 4.93 7.02 -9.76
N ARG A 77 3.84 7.57 -9.23
CA ARG A 77 3.66 7.78 -7.79
C ARG A 77 3.78 6.52 -6.91
N SER A 78 3.68 5.33 -7.50
CA SER A 78 3.88 4.05 -6.80
C SER A 78 5.35 3.70 -6.55
N GLN A 79 6.30 4.43 -7.14
CA GLN A 79 7.75 4.20 -7.00
C GLN A 79 8.45 5.42 -6.39
N ARG A 80 9.54 5.18 -5.63
CA ARG A 80 10.39 6.25 -5.07
C ARG A 80 11.73 6.39 -5.78
N SER A 81 12.13 5.40 -6.55
CA SER A 81 13.43 5.32 -7.22
C SER A 81 13.29 5.14 -8.72
N TYR A 82 14.11 5.82 -9.50
CA TYR A 82 14.03 5.82 -10.95
C TYR A 82 15.41 5.71 -11.56
N VAL A 83 15.52 4.94 -12.63
CA VAL A 83 16.69 4.96 -13.51
C VAL A 83 16.40 5.95 -14.63
N CYS A 84 17.28 6.93 -14.84
CA CYS A 84 17.14 7.87 -15.93
C CYS A 84 17.28 7.12 -17.26
N PRO A 85 16.28 7.14 -18.17
CA PRO A 85 16.34 6.39 -19.42
C PRO A 85 17.36 6.96 -20.42
N PHE A 86 17.96 8.12 -20.12
CA PHE A 86 18.91 8.81 -21.00
C PHE A 86 20.38 8.57 -20.63
N CYS A 87 20.69 8.27 -19.37
CA CYS A 87 22.07 8.17 -18.92
C CYS A 87 22.30 7.15 -17.80
N ASP A 88 21.29 6.33 -17.50
CA ASP A 88 21.30 5.25 -16.51
C ASP A 88 21.63 5.68 -15.06
N SER A 89 21.75 6.98 -14.78
CA SER A 89 21.90 7.44 -13.40
C SER A 89 20.61 7.18 -12.61
N THR A 90 20.77 6.71 -11.38
CA THR A 90 19.63 6.41 -10.49
C THR A 90 19.30 7.60 -9.61
N TYR A 91 18.01 7.89 -9.48
CA TYR A 91 17.47 8.97 -8.66
C TYR A 91 16.48 8.43 -7.66
N VAL A 92 16.48 9.04 -6.48
CA VAL A 92 15.44 8.88 -5.49
C VAL A 92 14.67 10.18 -5.48
N VAL A 93 13.38 10.10 -5.81
CA VAL A 93 12.52 11.28 -5.87
C VAL A 93 11.86 11.43 -4.52
N GLU A 94 12.39 12.36 -3.73
CA GLU A 94 11.79 12.73 -2.47
C GLU A 94 10.79 13.84 -2.72
N PHE A 95 9.52 13.49 -2.56
CA PHE A 95 8.50 14.50 -2.43
C PHE A 95 8.36 14.85 -0.96
N SER A 96 8.36 16.14 -0.64
CA SER A 96 8.18 16.57 0.74
C SER A 96 6.78 16.15 1.25
N PRO A 97 6.62 15.88 2.55
CA PRO A 97 5.32 15.58 3.14
C PRO A 97 4.29 16.68 2.87
N GLU A 98 4.71 17.94 2.83
CA GLU A 98 3.84 19.09 2.55
C GLU A 98 3.29 19.05 1.12
N LEU A 99 4.07 18.52 0.16
CA LEU A 99 3.69 18.39 -1.24
C LEU A 99 2.85 17.13 -1.52
N THR A 100 2.88 16.12 -0.65
CA THR A 100 2.23 14.82 -0.90
C THR A 100 1.19 14.40 0.11
N GLY A 101 1.18 14.99 1.29
CA GLY A 101 0.53 14.44 2.48
C GLY A 101 1.10 13.10 2.91
N ARG A 102 2.27 12.68 2.41
CA ARG A 102 2.84 11.35 2.69
C ARG A 102 3.96 11.39 3.71
N GLN A 103 4.00 10.37 4.57
CA GLN A 103 5.05 10.20 5.56
C GLN A 103 6.33 9.69 4.88
N GLN A 104 7.47 10.27 5.25
CA GLN A 104 8.77 9.76 4.80
C GLN A 104 9.18 8.53 5.61
N PRO A 105 9.97 7.61 5.04
CA PRO A 105 10.53 6.50 5.80
C PRO A 105 11.41 7.05 6.93
N GLU A 106 11.30 6.45 8.10
CA GLU A 106 12.12 6.83 9.25
C GLU A 106 13.41 6.03 9.32
N PHE A 107 13.35 4.78 8.86
CA PHE A 107 14.46 3.83 8.93
C PHE A 107 14.55 3.01 7.65
N VAL A 108 15.73 2.46 7.41
CA VAL A 108 16.03 1.53 6.32
C VAL A 108 16.84 0.36 6.86
N ILE A 109 16.60 -0.83 6.30
CA ILE A 109 17.38 -2.04 6.55
C ILE A 109 18.10 -2.40 5.26
N GLY A 110 19.42 -2.40 5.27
CA GLY A 110 20.20 -2.79 4.10
C GLY A 110 20.07 -4.27 3.76
N PHE A 111 20.37 -4.62 2.51
CA PHE A 111 20.40 -6.02 2.07
C PHE A 111 21.48 -6.82 2.80
N ALA A 112 21.08 -7.84 3.55
CA ALA A 112 22.00 -8.78 4.18
C ALA A 112 22.55 -9.85 3.20
N VAL A 113 21.87 -10.03 2.06
CA VAL A 113 22.22 -10.99 1.02
C VAL A 113 22.73 -10.24 -0.20
N THR A 114 23.93 -10.57 -0.67
CA THR A 114 24.50 -9.95 -1.87
C THR A 114 23.80 -10.46 -3.13
N PRO A 115 23.84 -9.73 -4.26
CA PRO A 115 23.26 -10.18 -5.51
C PRO A 115 23.76 -11.56 -5.97
N GLU A 116 25.06 -11.82 -5.82
CA GLU A 116 25.68 -13.10 -6.17
C GLU A 116 25.12 -14.21 -5.29
N LYS A 117 24.99 -13.95 -3.99
CA LYS A 117 24.46 -14.93 -3.05
C LYS A 117 22.98 -15.23 -3.31
N ALA A 118 22.20 -14.20 -3.63
CA ALA A 118 20.80 -14.36 -3.98
C ALA A 118 20.65 -15.23 -5.25
N ARG A 119 21.51 -15.00 -6.24
CA ARG A 119 21.57 -15.82 -7.46
C ARG A 119 21.91 -17.28 -7.16
N GLU A 120 22.93 -17.54 -6.34
CA GLU A 120 23.30 -18.91 -5.94
C GLU A 120 22.14 -19.65 -5.25
N ILE A 121 21.45 -18.98 -4.32
CA ILE A 121 20.31 -19.55 -3.59
C ILE A 121 19.18 -19.89 -4.55
N PHE A 122 18.88 -18.97 -5.48
CA PHE A 122 17.85 -19.18 -6.48
C PHE A 122 18.18 -20.33 -7.44
N GLU A 123 19.40 -20.38 -7.97
CA GLU A 123 19.86 -21.45 -8.86
C GLU A 123 19.86 -22.82 -8.17
N ARG A 124 20.23 -22.86 -6.88
CA ARG A 124 20.13 -24.08 -6.07
C ARG A 124 18.68 -24.55 -5.94
N TRP A 125 17.77 -23.65 -5.58
CA TRP A 125 16.35 -23.95 -5.46
C TRP A 125 15.77 -24.51 -6.78
N LEU A 126 16.17 -23.94 -7.92
CA LEU A 126 15.76 -24.44 -9.25
C LEU A 126 16.27 -25.85 -9.54
N ASN A 127 17.50 -26.17 -9.10
CA ASN A 127 18.13 -27.47 -9.31
C ASN A 127 17.56 -28.56 -8.39
N GLU A 128 17.09 -28.19 -7.20
CA GLU A 128 16.49 -29.11 -6.22
C GLU A 128 15.01 -29.39 -6.54
N ASN A 129 14.26 -28.40 -7.03
CA ASN A 129 12.82 -28.51 -7.27
C ASN A 129 12.46 -28.89 -8.73
N ARG A 130 13.23 -29.78 -9.36
CA ARG A 130 13.09 -30.12 -10.79
C ARG A 130 11.68 -30.60 -11.18
N TRP A 131 10.99 -31.30 -10.28
CA TRP A 131 9.65 -31.84 -10.54
C TRP A 131 8.55 -30.76 -10.49
N PHE A 132 8.73 -29.74 -9.66
CA PHE A 132 7.72 -28.69 -9.42
C PHE A 132 8.06 -27.35 -10.11
N ARG A 133 9.11 -27.33 -10.93
CA ARG A 133 9.52 -26.14 -11.67
C ARG A 133 8.65 -25.99 -12.95
N PRO A 134 8.06 -24.81 -13.20
CA PRO A 134 7.40 -24.53 -14.47
C PRO A 134 8.31 -24.87 -15.67
N ALA A 135 7.79 -25.59 -16.68
CA ALA A 135 8.57 -26.07 -17.82
C ALA A 135 9.25 -24.94 -18.61
N ASP A 136 8.62 -23.76 -18.64
CA ASP A 136 9.08 -22.57 -19.37
C ASP A 136 10.17 -21.77 -18.65
N LEU A 137 10.60 -22.20 -17.48
CA LEU A 137 11.54 -21.47 -16.65
C LEU A 137 12.97 -21.68 -17.18
N LYS A 138 13.42 -20.87 -18.13
CA LYS A 138 14.84 -20.84 -18.53
C LYS A 138 15.66 -20.19 -17.41
N ALA A 139 16.20 -21.02 -16.51
CA ALA A 139 16.91 -20.64 -15.28
C ALA A 139 17.91 -19.49 -15.49
N ALA A 140 18.72 -19.56 -16.56
CA ALA A 140 19.72 -18.54 -16.88
C ALA A 140 19.12 -17.14 -17.11
N ALA A 141 17.98 -17.05 -17.79
CA ALA A 141 17.34 -15.78 -18.12
C ALA A 141 16.60 -15.13 -16.93
N LEU A 142 16.21 -15.92 -15.91
CA LEU A 142 15.65 -15.37 -14.67
C LEU A 142 16.73 -14.94 -13.69
N SER A 143 17.83 -15.68 -13.59
CA SER A 143 18.95 -15.31 -12.71
C SER A 143 19.56 -13.94 -13.06
N GLU A 144 19.59 -13.58 -14.35
CA GLU A 144 20.02 -12.24 -14.79
C GLU A 144 19.00 -11.13 -14.50
N LYS A 145 17.75 -11.49 -14.24
CA LYS A 145 16.66 -10.54 -13.92
C LYS A 145 16.41 -10.42 -12.41
N LEU A 146 17.20 -11.11 -11.58
CA LEU A 146 17.08 -10.99 -10.13
C LEU A 146 17.51 -9.58 -9.71
N ARG A 147 16.59 -8.82 -9.13
CA ARG A 147 16.81 -7.45 -8.67
C ARG A 147 16.36 -7.33 -7.23
N GLY A 148 17.12 -6.59 -6.42
CA GLY A 148 16.65 -6.19 -5.10
C GLY A 148 15.67 -5.03 -5.23
N ILE A 149 14.70 -5.03 -4.33
CA ILE A 149 13.69 -3.98 -4.22
C ILE A 149 13.51 -3.62 -2.75
N TYR A 150 13.46 -2.33 -2.44
CA TYR A 150 13.04 -1.84 -1.14
C TYR A 150 11.52 -1.77 -1.08
N ILE A 151 10.95 -2.52 -0.14
CA ILE A 151 9.51 -2.55 0.12
C ILE A 151 9.24 -1.78 1.42
N PRO A 152 8.23 -0.89 1.44
CA PRO A 152 7.87 -0.16 2.64
C PRO A 152 7.20 -1.08 3.67
N PHE A 153 7.55 -0.90 4.94
CA PHE A 153 6.92 -1.57 6.07
C PHE A 153 6.53 -0.56 7.15
N TRP A 154 5.37 -0.77 7.76
CA TRP A 154 4.97 -0.13 9.00
C TRP A 154 5.40 -1.01 10.18
N SER A 155 6.10 -0.42 11.14
CA SER A 155 6.52 -1.12 12.36
C SER A 155 5.62 -0.70 13.52
N PHE A 156 4.96 -1.67 14.15
CA PHE A 156 4.12 -1.47 15.32
C PHE A 156 4.66 -2.22 16.54
N SER A 157 4.58 -1.57 17.70
CA SER A 157 4.86 -2.20 18.99
C SER A 157 3.66 -2.02 19.89
N MET A 158 3.37 -3.02 20.72
CA MET A 158 2.23 -3.03 21.62
C MET A 158 2.64 -3.50 23.01
N LEU A 159 2.20 -2.77 24.03
CA LEU A 159 2.14 -3.28 25.40
C LEU A 159 0.73 -3.78 25.68
N ALA A 160 0.55 -5.10 25.69
CA ALA A 160 -0.71 -5.72 26.08
C ALA A 160 -0.83 -5.84 27.59
N ARG A 161 -2.06 -5.60 28.06
CA ARG A 161 -2.48 -5.83 29.44
C ARG A 161 -3.85 -6.49 29.38
N SER A 162 -3.86 -7.78 29.66
CA SER A 162 -5.02 -8.65 29.52
C SER A 162 -5.44 -9.16 30.88
N THR A 163 -6.76 -9.22 31.11
CA THR A 163 -7.38 -9.88 32.26
C THR A 163 -8.13 -11.09 31.74
N TRP A 164 -8.01 -12.24 32.39
CA TRP A 164 -8.66 -13.46 31.92
C TRP A 164 -9.37 -14.19 33.05
N GLN A 165 -10.35 -15.00 32.66
CA GLN A 165 -11.14 -15.87 33.53
C GLN A 165 -11.34 -17.21 32.81
N ALA A 166 -11.25 -18.30 33.56
CA ALA A 166 -11.42 -19.66 33.05
C ALA A 166 -12.12 -20.56 34.09
N MET A 167 -12.62 -21.70 33.63
CA MET A 167 -13.09 -22.79 34.49
C MET A 167 -12.18 -23.99 34.27
N ILE A 168 -11.51 -24.47 35.31
CA ILE A 168 -10.71 -25.70 35.25
C ILE A 168 -11.54 -26.88 35.72
N GLY A 169 -11.53 -27.96 34.95
CA GLY A 169 -12.22 -29.20 35.27
C GLY A 169 -11.25 -30.21 35.88
N GLU A 170 -11.46 -30.59 37.13
CA GLU A 170 -10.74 -31.68 37.77
C GLU A 170 -11.56 -32.97 37.71
N TYR A 171 -10.96 -34.03 37.20
CA TYR A 171 -11.63 -35.33 37.12
C TYR A 171 -11.54 -36.06 38.45
N TRP A 172 -12.69 -36.49 38.94
CA TRP A 172 -12.77 -37.44 40.03
C TRP A 172 -13.71 -38.60 39.67
N TYR A 173 -13.65 -39.67 40.45
CA TYR A 173 -14.39 -40.89 40.15
C TYR A 173 -15.24 -41.32 41.35
N ARG A 174 -16.54 -41.46 41.11
CA ARG A 174 -17.48 -42.06 42.07
C ARG A 174 -17.75 -43.51 41.70
N THR A 175 -17.85 -44.37 42.71
CA THR A 175 -18.37 -45.72 42.53
C THR A 175 -19.89 -45.68 42.54
N GLU A 176 -20.51 -46.11 41.45
CA GLU A 176 -21.96 -46.25 41.34
C GLU A 176 -22.33 -47.73 41.35
N THR A 177 -23.27 -48.10 42.21
CA THR A 177 -23.82 -49.46 42.30
C THR A 177 -25.10 -49.51 41.49
N TYR A 178 -25.22 -50.49 40.59
CA TYR A 178 -26.42 -50.70 39.79
C TYR A 178 -26.80 -52.19 39.75
N THR A 179 -28.08 -52.46 39.57
CA THR A 179 -28.62 -53.81 39.40
C THR A 179 -28.85 -54.09 37.93
N THR A 180 -28.45 -55.29 37.48
CA THR A 180 -28.71 -55.77 36.13
C THR A 180 -29.10 -57.24 36.16
N THR A 181 -29.71 -57.73 35.08
CA THR A 181 -30.09 -59.14 34.96
C THR A 181 -29.08 -59.85 34.09
N GLU A 182 -28.38 -60.83 34.65
CA GLU A 182 -27.45 -61.69 33.94
C GLU A 182 -27.92 -63.14 34.13
N ASN A 183 -28.08 -63.89 33.04
CA ASN A 183 -28.58 -65.27 33.07
C ASN A 183 -29.91 -65.43 33.85
N GLY A 184 -30.83 -64.47 33.72
CA GLY A 184 -32.15 -64.52 34.37
C GLY A 184 -32.12 -64.26 35.89
N LYS A 185 -30.97 -63.90 36.47
CA LYS A 185 -30.84 -63.52 37.89
C LYS A 185 -30.46 -62.06 38.03
N THR A 186 -31.10 -61.36 38.97
CA THR A 186 -30.72 -60.00 39.35
C THR A 186 -29.39 -60.03 40.09
N VAL A 187 -28.39 -59.34 39.56
CA VAL A 187 -27.05 -59.21 40.14
C VAL A 187 -26.70 -57.74 40.35
N THR A 188 -26.05 -57.45 41.47
CA THR A 188 -25.55 -56.11 41.81
C THR A 188 -24.11 -55.96 41.32
N LYS A 189 -23.83 -54.92 40.54
CA LYS A 189 -22.49 -54.59 40.03
C LYS A 189 -22.11 -53.16 40.37
N THR A 190 -20.81 -52.87 40.35
CA THR A 190 -20.28 -51.52 40.51
C THR A 190 -19.60 -51.06 39.22
N ARG A 191 -19.70 -49.77 38.93
CA ARG A 191 -18.92 -49.10 37.87
C ARG A 191 -18.32 -47.81 38.39
N ARG A 192 -17.16 -47.42 37.84
CA ARG A 192 -16.59 -46.09 38.08
C ARG A 192 -17.22 -45.10 37.10
N VAL A 193 -17.85 -44.07 37.64
CA VAL A 193 -18.38 -42.95 36.85
C VAL A 193 -17.39 -41.79 36.99
N ARG A 194 -16.93 -41.25 35.87
CA ARG A 194 -16.09 -40.04 35.84
C ARG A 194 -17.00 -38.83 35.98
N GLU A 195 -16.73 -38.01 36.98
CA GLU A 195 -17.37 -36.72 37.19
C GLU A 195 -16.31 -35.63 36.98
N THR A 196 -16.75 -34.43 36.59
CA THR A 196 -15.88 -33.26 36.44
C THR A 196 -16.31 -32.21 37.46
N GLU A 197 -15.41 -31.84 38.36
CA GLU A 197 -15.61 -30.72 39.27
C GLU A 197 -14.98 -29.46 38.66
N TRP A 198 -15.76 -28.38 38.58
CA TRP A 198 -15.34 -27.14 37.90
C TRP A 198 -14.97 -26.06 38.91
N TRP A 199 -13.77 -25.52 38.80
CA TRP A 199 -13.27 -24.44 39.66
C TRP A 199 -13.00 -23.16 38.86
N PRO A 200 -13.41 -21.98 39.35
CA PRO A 200 -13.08 -20.73 38.67
C PRO A 200 -11.62 -20.35 38.88
N LEU A 201 -10.97 -19.90 37.80
CA LEU A 201 -9.65 -19.31 37.79
C LEU A 201 -9.71 -17.93 37.13
N ALA A 202 -8.88 -17.02 37.61
CA ALA A 202 -8.73 -15.70 37.01
C ALA A 202 -7.29 -15.22 37.15
N GLY A 203 -6.85 -14.40 36.21
CA GLY A 203 -5.49 -13.90 36.19
C GLY A 203 -5.30 -12.65 35.36
N ARG A 204 -4.06 -12.18 35.34
CA ARG A 204 -3.59 -11.06 34.50
C ARG A 204 -2.42 -11.54 33.66
N HIS A 205 -2.38 -11.08 32.42
CA HIS A 205 -1.32 -11.35 31.46
C HIS A 205 -0.80 -10.02 30.93
N HIS A 206 0.50 -9.78 31.02
CA HIS A 206 1.15 -8.59 30.51
C HIS A 206 2.26 -9.01 29.55
N GLN A 207 2.26 -8.46 28.34
CA GLN A 207 3.24 -8.81 27.32
C GLN A 207 3.60 -7.58 26.48
N PHE A 208 4.86 -7.49 26.09
CA PHE A 208 5.34 -6.45 25.18
C PHE A 208 5.77 -7.06 23.85
N HIS A 209 5.04 -6.73 22.80
CA HIS A 209 5.34 -7.11 21.43
C HIS A 209 6.06 -5.96 20.75
N ASN A 210 7.26 -6.19 20.21
CA ASN A 210 8.08 -5.14 19.62
C ASN A 210 8.31 -5.37 18.13
N GLY A 211 8.12 -4.32 17.33
CA GLY A 211 8.59 -4.28 15.95
C GLY A 211 7.87 -5.26 15.03
N TYR A 212 6.57 -5.50 15.25
CA TYR A 212 5.78 -6.26 14.31
C TYR A 212 5.61 -5.46 13.02
N LEU A 213 5.90 -6.09 11.89
CA LEU A 213 5.96 -5.43 10.60
C LEU A 213 4.72 -5.74 9.77
N ILE A 214 4.03 -4.67 9.36
CA ILE A 214 2.96 -4.74 8.37
C ILE A 214 3.49 -4.23 7.03
N SER A 215 3.31 -5.01 5.97
CA SER A 215 3.64 -4.59 4.61
C SER A 215 2.88 -3.31 4.27
N GLY A 216 3.62 -2.27 3.86
CA GLY A 216 3.06 -1.05 3.29
C GLY A 216 2.73 -1.20 1.80
N SER A 217 3.06 -2.34 1.19
CA SER A 217 2.89 -2.61 -0.23
C SER A 217 1.70 -3.53 -0.49
N ARG A 218 0.89 -3.22 -1.50
CA ARG A 218 -0.09 -4.16 -2.07
C ARG A 218 0.56 -5.21 -2.99
N GLY A 219 1.75 -4.92 -3.52
CA GLY A 219 2.53 -5.86 -4.34
C GLY A 219 3.12 -7.01 -3.52
N LEU A 220 3.32 -6.80 -2.21
CA LEU A 220 3.69 -7.84 -1.25
C LEU A 220 2.56 -8.03 -0.21
N PRO A 221 1.63 -8.98 -0.43
CA PRO A 221 0.62 -9.33 0.56
C PRO A 221 1.22 -9.70 1.92
N GLN A 222 0.52 -9.37 3.01
CA GLN A 222 1.02 -9.61 4.38
C GLN A 222 1.44 -11.07 4.61
N GLU A 223 0.65 -12.03 4.12
CA GLU A 223 0.95 -13.47 4.26
C GLU A 223 2.32 -13.86 3.66
N LEU A 224 2.73 -13.20 2.57
CA LEU A 224 4.05 -13.43 1.98
C LEU A 224 5.14 -12.65 2.72
N ALA A 225 4.81 -11.45 3.20
CA ALA A 225 5.71 -10.66 4.04
C ALA A 225 6.08 -11.41 5.33
N ASP A 226 5.11 -12.05 5.97
CA ASP A 226 5.34 -12.84 7.19
C ASP A 226 6.31 -14.01 6.94
N ARG A 227 6.29 -14.60 5.73
CA ARG A 227 7.18 -15.72 5.36
C ARG A 227 8.65 -15.34 5.17
N ILE A 228 8.94 -14.05 4.97
CA ILE A 228 10.31 -13.55 4.80
C ILE A 228 10.85 -12.87 6.06
N THR A 229 10.04 -12.80 7.12
CA THR A 229 10.44 -12.36 8.47
C THR A 229 10.96 -13.56 9.30
N PRO A 230 11.74 -13.34 10.37
CA PRO A 230 12.17 -12.07 10.96
C PRO A 230 13.30 -11.37 10.20
N PHE A 231 13.22 -10.05 10.08
CA PHE A 231 14.36 -9.22 9.68
C PHE A 231 15.24 -8.85 10.89
N HIS A 232 16.51 -8.59 10.66
CA HIS A 232 17.43 -8.12 11.70
C HIS A 232 17.21 -6.62 11.99
N LEU A 233 16.16 -6.30 12.76
CA LEU A 233 15.76 -4.92 13.07
C LEU A 233 16.83 -4.10 13.80
N ALA A 234 17.71 -4.75 14.59
CA ALA A 234 18.82 -4.06 15.24
C ALA A 234 19.83 -3.46 14.24
N GLY A 235 19.82 -3.93 12.99
CA GLY A 235 20.61 -3.40 11.88
C GLY A 235 20.01 -2.16 11.20
N MET A 236 18.85 -1.67 11.63
CA MET A 236 18.23 -0.48 11.06
C MET A 236 19.15 0.74 11.14
N ARG A 237 19.05 1.59 10.13
CA ARG A 237 19.69 2.91 10.07
C ARG A 237 18.64 3.97 9.87
N ARG A 238 18.87 5.18 10.38
CA ARG A 238 18.02 6.33 10.06
C ARG A 238 18.00 6.48 8.54
N TYR A 239 16.80 6.61 7.99
CA TYR A 239 16.64 6.74 6.55
C TYR A 239 17.31 8.02 6.05
N GLU A 240 17.99 7.87 4.92
CA GLU A 240 18.57 8.94 4.11
C GLU A 240 18.39 8.53 2.64
N PRO A 241 18.11 9.46 1.72
CA PRO A 241 17.81 9.13 0.31
C PRO A 241 18.90 8.31 -0.38
N TYR A 242 20.17 8.49 -0.03
CA TYR A 242 21.26 7.74 -0.66
C TYR A 242 21.17 6.23 -0.45
N PHE A 243 20.47 5.74 0.58
CA PHE A 243 20.30 4.30 0.81
C PHE A 243 19.47 3.61 -0.28
N LEU A 244 18.58 4.36 -0.94
CA LEU A 244 17.73 3.84 -2.02
C LEU A 244 18.35 4.08 -3.40
N ALA A 245 19.46 4.82 -3.48
CA ALA A 245 20.13 5.07 -4.74
C ALA A 245 20.61 3.75 -5.36
N GLY A 246 20.29 3.54 -6.64
CA GLY A 246 20.63 2.31 -7.37
C GLY A 246 19.64 1.16 -7.19
N TRP A 247 18.64 1.29 -6.32
CA TRP A 247 17.67 0.23 -6.03
C TRP A 247 16.29 0.62 -6.49
N ALA A 248 15.50 -0.37 -6.94
CA ALA A 248 14.06 -0.17 -7.05
C ALA A 248 13.46 -0.02 -5.63
N CYS A 249 12.52 0.89 -5.46
CA CYS A 249 11.86 1.15 -4.19
C CYS A 249 10.40 1.49 -4.43
N GLU A 250 9.51 0.75 -3.77
CA GLU A 250 8.09 1.04 -3.78
C GLU A 250 7.75 2.15 -2.79
N GLU A 251 6.73 2.94 -3.13
CA GLU A 251 6.05 3.80 -2.19
C GLU A 251 4.94 3.02 -1.48
N TYR A 252 4.65 3.38 -0.22
CA TYR A 252 3.57 2.71 0.49
C TYR A 252 2.22 2.99 -0.18
N THR A 253 1.45 1.94 -0.39
CA THR A 253 0.08 1.97 -0.95
C THR A 253 -0.97 1.62 0.11
N ILE A 254 -0.54 0.96 1.20
CA ILE A 254 -1.29 0.78 2.43
C ILE A 254 -0.87 1.90 3.37
N ASN A 255 -1.81 2.76 3.75
CA ASN A 255 -1.52 3.85 4.67
C ASN A 255 -1.38 3.35 6.12
N ARG A 256 -0.95 4.24 7.01
CA ARG A 256 -0.70 3.91 8.41
C ARG A 256 -1.97 3.44 9.11
N GLU A 257 -3.11 4.07 8.85
CA GLU A 257 -4.38 3.74 9.50
C GLU A 257 -4.86 2.33 9.12
N GLN A 258 -4.74 1.94 7.85
CA GLN A 258 -5.02 0.59 7.38
C GLN A 258 -4.06 -0.43 8.00
N ALA A 259 -2.77 -0.12 8.03
CA ALA A 259 -1.77 -1.00 8.63
C ALA A 259 -1.96 -1.15 10.14
N GLU A 260 -2.36 -0.10 10.84
CA GLU A 260 -2.69 -0.13 12.27
C GLU A 260 -3.88 -1.05 12.53
N ALA A 261 -4.95 -0.94 11.72
CA ALA A 261 -6.12 -1.81 11.86
C ALA A 261 -5.75 -3.31 11.72
N ILE A 262 -4.88 -3.64 10.77
CA ILE A 262 -4.35 -5.01 10.61
C ILE A 262 -3.53 -5.41 11.84
N SER A 263 -2.62 -4.54 12.31
CA SER A 263 -1.78 -4.83 13.47
C SER A 263 -2.60 -5.12 14.74
N ARG A 264 -3.70 -4.38 14.95
CA ARG A 264 -4.61 -4.59 16.10
C ARG A 264 -5.22 -5.98 16.09
N GLN A 265 -5.72 -6.44 14.93
CA GLN A 265 -6.29 -7.78 14.81
C GLN A 265 -5.26 -8.87 15.10
N VAL A 266 -4.04 -8.71 14.60
CA VAL A 266 -2.95 -9.67 14.85
C VAL A 266 -2.59 -9.72 16.33
N PHE A 267 -2.37 -8.56 16.94
CA PHE A 267 -2.05 -8.48 18.37
C PHE A 267 -3.16 -9.03 19.27
N GLU A 268 -4.43 -8.76 18.95
CA GLU A 268 -5.56 -9.34 19.68
C GLU A 268 -5.57 -10.87 19.57
N GLN A 269 -5.27 -11.42 18.39
CA GLN A 269 -5.20 -12.87 18.20
C GLN A 269 -4.04 -13.49 19.00
N TRP A 270 -2.88 -12.84 19.01
CA TRP A 270 -1.73 -13.29 19.82
C TRP A 270 -2.06 -13.31 21.30
N GLU A 271 -2.61 -12.22 21.83
CA GLU A 271 -3.01 -12.15 23.24
C GLU A 271 -4.05 -13.21 23.60
N ARG A 272 -5.04 -13.47 22.73
CA ARG A 272 -6.00 -14.55 22.96
C ARG A 272 -5.34 -15.91 23.02
N ASN A 273 -4.40 -16.19 22.13
CA ASN A 273 -3.69 -17.46 22.09
C ASN A 273 -2.77 -17.64 23.31
N GLU A 274 -2.04 -16.59 23.70
CA GLU A 274 -1.18 -16.60 24.89
C GLU A 274 -2.01 -16.78 26.16
N VAL A 275 -3.14 -16.05 26.29
CA VAL A 275 -4.08 -16.22 27.41
C VAL A 275 -4.69 -17.63 27.44
N ALA A 276 -5.04 -18.20 26.30
CA ALA A 276 -5.62 -19.54 26.21
C ALA A 276 -4.62 -20.68 26.48
N ALA A 277 -3.32 -20.39 26.51
CA ALA A 277 -2.28 -21.36 26.83
C ALA A 277 -2.05 -21.55 28.34
N PHE A 278 -2.63 -20.68 29.18
CA PHE A 278 -2.68 -20.82 30.65
C PHE A 278 -3.80 -21.75 31.09
#